data_AF-A0A8T7KP67-F1
#
_entry.id   AF-A0A8T7KP67-F1
#
_cell.length_a   1.000
_cell.length_b   1.000
_cell.length_c   1.000
_cell.angle_alpha   90.00
_cell.angle_beta   90.00
_cell.angle_gamma   90.00
#
_symmetry.space_group_name_H-M   'P 1'
#
loop_
_entity.id
_entity.type
_entity.pdbx_description
1 polymer ?
#
loop_
_entity_poly.entity_id
_entity_poly.type
_entity_poly.pdbx_seq_one_letter_code
_entity_poly.pdbx_strand_id
1 'polypeptide(L)'
;MMTKKSAMSISDTNSKSGIPSWTTHAGCLGKIGFVLAFFIDFYRHFCKALESLPYEYESSRKFLGLPLLAINLGFDNPHGKMRHARGVIAIGNQATGVLAFGIFIARGVFTVALLAIGFVSISVASVAVCSVSVFGLGLVSVSVLAIGYLAVGILAIGYKCVGITSIGQNVVGIVAIGQRVRAVFSP
;
A
#
# COMPACT_ATOMS: atom_id res chain seq x y z
N MET A 1 -0.07 -62.76 -14.57
CA MET A 1 1.25 -62.36 -15.13
C MET A 1 1.23 -60.83 -15.25
N MET A 2 1.60 -60.01 -14.26
CA MET A 2 2.88 -59.84 -13.55
C MET A 2 4.09 -59.63 -14.45
N THR A 3 4.60 -58.40 -14.46
CA THR A 3 6.02 -57.94 -14.51
C THR A 3 5.97 -56.40 -14.38
N LYS A 4 6.06 -55.75 -13.20
CA LYS A 4 7.16 -55.50 -12.24
C LYS A 4 8.46 -54.91 -12.81
N LYS A 5 8.80 -53.71 -12.29
CA LYS A 5 10.13 -53.09 -11.97
C LYS A 5 10.21 -51.65 -12.50
N SER A 6 10.76 -50.65 -11.84
CA SER A 6 11.39 -50.49 -10.52
C SER A 6 11.59 -48.99 -10.27
N ALA A 7 11.78 -48.62 -9.01
CA ALA A 7 12.11 -47.30 -8.50
C ALA A 7 13.23 -46.57 -9.26
N MET A 8 13.09 -45.24 -9.36
CA MET A 8 14.20 -44.31 -9.50
C MET A 8 14.04 -43.25 -8.41
N SER A 9 14.85 -43.42 -7.35
CA SER A 9 15.12 -42.41 -6.34
C SER A 9 15.91 -41.28 -7.01
N ILE A 10 15.39 -40.05 -7.00
CA ILE A 10 16.19 -38.86 -7.24
C ILE A 10 16.18 -38.06 -5.95
N SER A 11 17.26 -38.29 -5.22
CA SER A 11 17.85 -37.43 -4.22
C SER A 11 18.23 -36.08 -4.83
N ASP A 12 17.47 -35.03 -4.53
CA ASP A 12 17.93 -33.64 -4.63
C ASP A 12 18.04 -33.09 -3.21
N THR A 13 19.20 -33.23 -2.56
CA THR A 13 20.28 -32.23 -2.59
C THR A 13 19.79 -30.80 -2.33
N ASN A 14 19.74 -30.46 -1.05
CA ASN A 14 20.45 -29.31 -0.50
C ASN A 14 20.61 -28.10 -1.45
N SER A 15 19.56 -27.29 -1.56
CA SER A 15 19.70 -25.88 -1.91
C SER A 15 19.25 -25.04 -0.73
N LYS A 16 20.23 -24.77 0.14
CA LYS A 16 20.31 -23.66 1.08
C LYS A 16 19.25 -22.57 0.82
N SER A 17 18.19 -22.58 1.62
CA SER A 17 17.34 -21.41 1.87
C SER A 17 18.16 -20.36 2.63
N GLY A 18 19.08 -19.71 1.91
CA GLY A 18 19.80 -18.54 2.38
C GLY A 18 18.87 -17.32 2.39
N ILE A 19 17.91 -17.30 3.32
CA ILE A 19 17.19 -16.09 3.67
C ILE A 19 17.90 -15.55 4.92
N PRO A 20 18.50 -14.34 4.90
CA PRO A 20 19.15 -13.81 6.08
C PRO A 20 18.11 -13.65 7.19
N SER A 21 18.33 -14.39 8.28
CA SER A 21 17.64 -14.18 9.55
C SER A 21 18.00 -12.78 10.03
N TRP A 22 17.09 -11.82 9.87
CA TRP A 22 17.20 -10.54 10.55
C TRP A 22 16.93 -10.80 12.03
N THR A 23 18.00 -11.10 12.75
CA THR A 23 18.04 -11.18 14.21
C THR A 23 17.70 -9.80 14.76
N THR A 24 16.51 -9.73 15.33
CA THR A 24 15.93 -8.59 16.03
C THR A 24 16.85 -8.17 17.19
N HIS A 25 17.61 -7.09 17.02
CA HIS A 25 18.27 -6.44 18.14
C HIS A 25 17.23 -5.67 18.96
N ALA A 26 16.83 -6.26 20.08
CA ALA A 26 15.96 -5.70 21.09
C ALA A 26 16.67 -4.59 21.89
N GLY A 27 15.97 -3.48 22.17
CA GLY A 27 16.41 -2.50 23.15
C GLY A 27 15.56 -1.22 23.20
N CYS A 28 15.32 -0.58 22.06
CA CYS A 28 14.49 0.64 22.00
C CYS A 28 13.63 0.74 20.72
N LEU A 29 13.93 -0.10 19.72
CA LEU A 29 13.29 -0.16 18.41
C LEU A 29 12.05 -1.09 18.35
N GLY A 30 11.59 -1.60 19.50
CA GLY A 30 10.53 -2.62 19.55
C GLY A 30 9.12 -2.10 19.27
N LYS A 31 8.83 -0.84 19.64
CA LYS A 31 7.49 -0.24 19.44
C LYS A 31 7.20 0.09 17.98
N ILE A 32 8.19 0.60 17.25
CA ILE A 32 8.09 0.85 15.81
C ILE A 32 8.09 -0.49 15.04
N GLY A 33 8.89 -1.46 15.51
CA GLY A 33 8.91 -2.82 14.99
C GLY A 33 7.54 -3.51 15.08
N PHE A 34 6.76 -3.27 16.14
CA PHE A 34 5.41 -3.83 16.27
C PHE A 34 4.42 -3.27 15.25
N VAL A 35 4.46 -1.95 15.00
CA VAL A 35 3.60 -1.32 13.98
C VAL A 35 3.95 -1.82 12.58
N LEU A 36 5.25 -1.92 12.28
CA LEU A 36 5.74 -2.49 11.02
C LEU A 36 5.40 -3.97 10.89
N ALA A 37 5.56 -4.76 11.95
CA ALA A 37 5.25 -6.19 11.95
C ALA A 37 3.75 -6.44 11.72
N PHE A 38 2.88 -5.70 12.41
CA PHE A 38 1.44 -5.76 12.17
C PHE A 38 1.10 -5.42 10.72
N PHE A 39 1.73 -4.39 10.16
CA PHE A 39 1.52 -4.01 8.78
C PHE A 39 2.01 -5.09 7.80
N ILE A 40 3.17 -5.69 8.04
CA ILE A 40 3.76 -6.77 7.22
C ILE A 40 2.92 -8.06 7.30
N ASP A 41 2.44 -8.44 8.48
CA ASP A 41 1.62 -9.64 8.67
C ASP A 41 0.24 -9.47 8.04
N PHE A 42 -0.37 -8.30 8.21
CA PHE A 42 -1.59 -7.94 7.48
C PHE A 42 -1.36 -8.01 5.97
N TYR A 43 -0.23 -7.48 5.48
CA TYR A 43 0.14 -7.56 4.07
C TYR A 43 0.28 -9.00 3.60
N ARG A 44 0.96 -9.86 4.36
CA ARG A 44 1.17 -11.27 4.01
C ARG A 44 -0.16 -12.03 3.95
N HIS A 45 -1.07 -11.74 4.89
CA HIS A 45 -2.39 -12.35 4.91
C HIS A 45 -3.23 -11.90 3.71
N PHE A 46 -3.18 -10.60 3.40
CA PHE A 46 -3.87 -10.03 2.25
C PHE A 46 -3.30 -10.58 0.92
N CYS A 47 -1.97 -10.67 0.76
CA CYS A 47 -1.31 -11.29 -0.40
C CYS A 47 -1.82 -12.71 -0.65
N LYS A 48 -1.91 -13.54 0.40
CA LYS A 48 -2.43 -14.92 0.29
C LYS A 48 -3.90 -14.97 -0.12
N ALA A 49 -4.72 -14.01 0.32
CA ALA A 49 -6.12 -13.93 -0.07
C ALA A 49 -6.32 -13.53 -1.54
N LEU A 50 -5.36 -12.82 -2.13
CA LEU A 50 -5.41 -12.31 -3.51
C LEU A 50 -4.86 -13.28 -4.55
N GLU A 51 -4.02 -14.22 -4.12
CA GLU A 51 -3.41 -15.25 -4.97
C GLU A 51 -4.46 -16.20 -5.58
N SER A 52 -5.65 -16.30 -4.98
CA SER A 52 -6.73 -17.20 -5.41
C SER A 52 -7.67 -16.61 -6.47
N LEU A 53 -7.46 -15.37 -6.94
CA LEU A 53 -8.38 -14.69 -7.87
C LEU A 53 -7.78 -14.50 -9.28
N PRO A 54 -7.73 -15.54 -10.14
CA PRO A 54 -7.45 -15.37 -11.56
C PRO A 54 -8.70 -14.88 -12.29
N TYR A 55 -8.77 -13.58 -12.59
CA TYR A 55 -9.85 -13.02 -13.40
C TYR A 55 -9.31 -12.01 -14.40
N GLU A 56 -9.40 -12.37 -15.68
CA GLU A 56 -8.92 -11.59 -16.81
C GLU A 56 -10.12 -11.22 -17.68
N TYR A 57 -10.39 -9.92 -17.77
CA TYR A 57 -11.48 -9.38 -18.58
C TYR A 57 -11.09 -8.03 -19.15
N GLU A 58 -11.08 -7.93 -20.48
CA GLU A 58 -10.85 -6.68 -21.21
C GLU A 58 -12.09 -6.29 -22.01
N SER A 59 -12.53 -5.03 -21.88
CA SER A 59 -13.66 -4.51 -22.66
C SER A 59 -13.23 -4.06 -24.06
N SER A 60 -14.06 -4.34 -25.07
CA SER A 60 -13.79 -3.98 -26.47
C SER A 60 -13.93 -2.48 -26.80
N ARG A 61 -14.48 -1.64 -25.89
CA ARG A 61 -14.59 -0.21 -26.15
C ARG A 61 -13.25 0.49 -25.86
N LYS A 62 -12.60 1.02 -26.88
CA LYS A 62 -11.36 1.80 -26.77
C LYS A 62 -11.70 3.28 -26.87
N PHE A 63 -11.23 4.09 -25.92
CA PHE A 63 -11.32 5.55 -25.98
C PHE A 63 -9.88 6.08 -26.01
N LEU A 64 -9.54 6.89 -27.03
CA LEU A 64 -8.18 7.42 -27.24
C LEU A 64 -7.07 6.34 -27.38
N GLY A 65 -7.42 5.14 -27.86
CA GLY A 65 -6.47 4.03 -28.01
C GLY A 65 -6.20 3.23 -26.72
N LEU A 66 -6.79 3.62 -25.59
CA LEU A 66 -6.77 2.89 -24.32
C LEU A 66 -8.13 2.18 -24.10
N PRO A 67 -8.16 0.98 -23.51
CA PRO A 67 -9.43 0.32 -23.18
C PRO A 67 -10.17 1.15 -22.12
N LEU A 68 -11.49 1.31 -22.30
CA LEU A 68 -12.35 2.00 -21.33
C LEU A 68 -12.38 1.26 -19.99
N LEU A 69 -12.34 -0.07 -20.02
CA LEU A 69 -12.32 -0.93 -18.85
C LEU A 69 -11.31 -2.06 -19.05
N ALA A 70 -10.31 -2.11 -18.19
CA ALA A 70 -9.31 -3.18 -18.12
C ALA A 70 -9.35 -3.82 -16.73
N ILE A 71 -9.70 -5.10 -16.65
CA ILE A 71 -9.73 -5.88 -15.41
C ILE A 71 -8.69 -7.00 -15.54
N ASN A 72 -7.62 -6.88 -14.77
CA ASN A 72 -6.55 -7.87 -14.70
C ASN A 72 -6.27 -8.20 -13.23
N LEU A 73 -6.98 -9.20 -12.72
CA LEU A 73 -6.82 -9.73 -11.37
C LEU A 73 -6.04 -11.05 -11.45
N GLY A 74 -5.00 -11.17 -10.63
CA GLY A 74 -4.21 -12.39 -10.51
C GLY A 74 -2.70 -12.19 -10.62
N PHE A 75 -1.97 -13.23 -10.25
CA PHE A 75 -0.53 -13.36 -10.40
C PHE A 75 -0.23 -14.49 -11.38
N ASP A 76 0.55 -14.22 -12.42
CA ASP A 76 1.10 -15.29 -13.24
C ASP A 76 2.23 -15.96 -12.46
N ASN A 77 2.03 -17.18 -11.94
CA ASN A 77 3.06 -18.07 -11.38
C ASN A 77 3.94 -17.49 -10.23
N PRO A 78 4.58 -18.32 -9.39
CA PRO A 78 5.43 -17.84 -8.28
C PRO A 78 6.65 -16.99 -8.71
N HIS A 79 6.96 -16.91 -10.02
CA HIS A 79 8.04 -16.11 -10.61
C HIS A 79 7.58 -15.10 -11.68
N GLY A 80 6.29 -14.98 -11.98
CA GLY A 80 5.84 -14.16 -13.11
C GLY A 80 5.60 -12.70 -12.77
N LYS A 81 5.71 -11.88 -13.82
CA LYS A 81 5.64 -10.42 -13.75
C LYS A 81 4.24 -9.99 -13.29
N MET A 82 4.16 -8.97 -12.42
CA MET A 82 2.89 -8.34 -12.06
C MET A 82 2.17 -7.86 -13.32
N ARG A 83 0.96 -8.39 -13.58
CA ARG A 83 0.10 -7.91 -14.66
C ARG A 83 -0.33 -6.48 -14.40
N HIS A 84 -0.32 -5.67 -15.44
CA HIS A 84 -0.52 -4.23 -15.36
C HIS A 84 -1.76 -3.83 -16.16
N ALA A 85 -2.83 -3.41 -15.48
CA ALA A 85 -4.06 -2.92 -16.08
C ALA A 85 -3.91 -1.43 -16.44
N ARG A 86 -4.10 -1.08 -17.73
CA ARG A 86 -4.13 0.30 -18.21
C ARG A 86 -5.46 0.60 -18.86
N GLY A 87 -6.13 1.66 -18.43
CA GLY A 87 -7.39 2.07 -19.02
C GLY A 87 -7.96 3.32 -18.37
N VAL A 88 -9.15 3.76 -18.83
CA VAL A 88 -9.88 4.83 -18.13
C VAL A 88 -10.34 4.32 -16.76
N ILE A 89 -10.90 3.11 -16.74
CA ILE A 89 -11.22 2.34 -15.54
C ILE A 89 -10.30 1.11 -15.51
N ALA A 90 -9.39 1.07 -14.55
CA ALA A 90 -8.40 -0.01 -14.41
C ALA A 90 -8.61 -0.73 -13.06
N ILE A 91 -8.79 -2.05 -13.11
CA ILE A 91 -8.94 -2.91 -11.94
C ILE A 91 -7.85 -3.99 -12.00
N GLY A 92 -7.01 -4.11 -10.97
CA GLY A 92 -5.99 -5.16 -10.96
C GLY A 92 -4.91 -5.04 -9.89
N ASN A 93 -3.89 -5.91 -9.95
CA ASN A 93 -2.77 -5.86 -9.01
C ASN A 93 -1.94 -4.58 -9.15
N GLN A 94 -1.64 -4.21 -10.40
CA GLN A 94 -1.18 -2.88 -10.75
C GLN A 94 -2.19 -2.21 -11.69
N ALA A 95 -2.74 -1.08 -11.29
CA ALA A 95 -3.72 -0.34 -12.06
C ALA A 95 -3.19 1.07 -12.39
N THR A 96 -3.26 1.47 -13.66
CA THR A 96 -2.95 2.83 -14.09
C THR A 96 -4.09 3.38 -14.95
N GLY A 97 -4.71 4.47 -14.51
CA GLY A 97 -5.89 5.00 -15.18
C GLY A 97 -6.43 6.29 -14.56
N VAL A 98 -7.60 6.73 -15.03
CA VAL A 98 -8.31 7.85 -14.40
C VAL A 98 -8.96 7.37 -13.10
N LEU A 99 -9.69 6.26 -13.18
CA LEU A 99 -10.21 5.49 -12.05
C LEU A 99 -9.39 4.19 -11.93
N ALA A 100 -8.49 4.12 -10.95
CA ALA A 100 -7.62 2.97 -10.76
C ALA A 100 -7.90 2.28 -9.42
N PHE A 101 -8.44 1.06 -9.50
CA PHE A 101 -8.64 0.14 -8.39
C PHE A 101 -7.49 -0.87 -8.41
N GLY A 102 -6.40 -0.47 -7.77
CA GLY A 102 -5.23 -1.30 -7.60
C GLY A 102 -5.37 -2.12 -6.32
N ILE A 103 -4.88 -3.35 -6.32
CA ILE A 103 -4.76 -4.08 -5.06
C ILE A 103 -3.46 -3.66 -4.36
N PHE A 104 -2.33 -3.75 -5.08
CA PHE A 104 -1.03 -3.35 -4.55
C PHE A 104 -0.71 -1.91 -4.90
N ILE A 105 -0.68 -1.59 -6.19
CA ILE A 105 -0.23 -0.29 -6.69
C ILE A 105 -1.29 0.28 -7.61
N ALA A 106 -1.74 1.49 -7.32
CA ALA A 106 -2.59 2.27 -8.21
C ALA A 106 -1.94 3.62 -8.55
N ARG A 107 -2.05 4.01 -9.82
CA ARG A 107 -1.62 5.30 -10.33
C ARG A 107 -2.75 5.96 -11.12
N GLY A 108 -3.15 7.17 -10.73
CA GLY A 108 -4.29 7.79 -11.42
C GLY A 108 -4.79 9.10 -10.82
N VAL A 109 -5.96 9.54 -11.29
CA VAL A 109 -6.64 10.71 -10.71
C VAL A 109 -7.36 10.29 -9.44
N PHE A 110 -8.19 9.25 -9.52
CA PHE A 110 -8.84 8.61 -8.38
C PHE A 110 -8.29 7.20 -8.19
N THR A 111 -7.77 6.92 -7.00
CA THR A 111 -7.04 5.69 -6.73
C THR A 111 -7.51 5.04 -5.44
N VAL A 112 -7.69 3.73 -5.49
CA VAL A 112 -7.93 2.90 -4.30
C VAL A 112 -6.95 1.73 -4.38
N ALA A 113 -6.03 1.62 -3.42
CA ALA A 113 -5.01 0.57 -3.36
C ALA A 113 -4.30 0.49 -2.00
N LEU A 114 -3.38 -0.46 -1.83
CA LEU A 114 -2.45 -0.44 -0.69
C LEU A 114 -1.44 0.72 -0.80
N LEU A 115 -0.80 0.85 -1.98
CA LEU A 115 0.07 1.95 -2.38
C LEU A 115 -0.58 2.74 -3.51
N ALA A 116 -0.87 4.01 -3.26
CA ALA A 116 -1.54 4.86 -4.23
C ALA A 116 -0.73 6.12 -4.55
N ILE A 117 -0.67 6.47 -5.84
CA ILE A 117 -0.09 7.73 -6.31
C ILE A 117 -1.12 8.41 -7.20
N GLY A 118 -1.54 9.62 -6.84
CA GLY A 118 -2.58 10.28 -7.63
C GLY A 118 -3.00 11.67 -7.18
N PHE A 119 -4.18 12.11 -7.63
CA PHE A 119 -4.79 13.34 -7.12
C PHE A 119 -5.59 13.08 -5.86
N VAL A 120 -6.48 12.09 -5.91
CA VAL A 120 -7.31 11.65 -4.78
C VAL A 120 -7.04 10.17 -4.55
N SER A 121 -6.63 9.81 -3.33
CA SER A 121 -6.28 8.44 -2.99
C SER A 121 -6.86 7.97 -1.66
N ILE A 122 -7.42 6.76 -1.66
CA ILE A 122 -7.79 6.01 -0.47
C ILE A 122 -6.87 4.79 -0.40
N SER A 123 -5.96 4.75 0.55
CA SER A 123 -4.96 3.68 0.63
C SER A 123 -4.37 3.49 2.01
N VAL A 124 -3.43 2.56 2.17
CA VAL A 124 -2.67 2.48 3.42
C VAL A 124 -1.47 3.42 3.39
N ALA A 125 -0.77 3.47 2.26
CA ALA A 125 0.28 4.43 1.98
C ALA A 125 -0.04 5.20 0.69
N SER A 126 0.08 6.54 0.73
CA SER A 126 -0.22 7.37 -0.45
C SER A 126 0.74 8.55 -0.63
N VAL A 127 0.88 8.92 -1.91
CA VAL A 127 1.40 10.22 -2.34
C VAL A 127 0.36 10.85 -3.26
N ALA A 128 -0.43 11.79 -2.73
CA ALA A 128 -1.50 12.42 -3.49
C ALA A 128 -1.80 13.86 -3.05
N VAL A 129 -2.52 14.63 -3.88
CA VAL A 129 -2.95 15.98 -3.48
C VAL A 129 -3.92 15.90 -2.30
N CYS A 130 -4.91 15.03 -2.38
CA CYS A 130 -5.86 14.70 -1.32
C CYS A 130 -5.72 13.22 -0.97
N SER A 131 -5.27 12.90 0.23
CA SER A 131 -5.11 11.51 0.68
C SER A 131 -5.88 11.18 1.94
N VAL A 132 -6.49 9.99 1.93
CA VAL A 132 -7.05 9.33 3.12
C VAL A 132 -6.30 8.01 3.29
N SER A 133 -5.42 7.94 4.30
CA SER A 133 -4.54 6.78 4.47
C SER A 133 -3.98 6.59 5.88
N VAL A 134 -3.21 5.54 6.14
CA VAL A 134 -2.46 5.44 7.41
C VAL A 134 -1.20 6.30 7.34
N PHE A 135 -0.49 6.23 6.21
CA PHE A 135 0.67 7.04 5.89
C PHE A 135 0.38 7.90 4.65
N GLY A 136 0.17 9.19 4.85
CA GLY A 136 -0.22 10.10 3.77
C GLY A 136 0.78 11.23 3.56
N LEU A 137 1.29 11.35 2.33
CA LEU A 137 2.02 12.52 1.85
C LEU A 137 1.12 13.28 0.87
N GLY A 138 0.84 14.55 1.15
CA GLY A 138 -0.03 15.32 0.26
C GLY A 138 -0.19 16.80 0.55
N LEU A 139 -1.02 17.49 -0.23
CA LEU A 139 -1.41 18.86 0.09
C LEU A 139 -2.45 18.85 1.23
N VAL A 140 -3.44 17.98 1.12
CA VAL A 140 -4.46 17.70 2.13
C VAL A 140 -4.35 16.23 2.48
N SER A 141 -3.84 15.91 3.68
CA SER A 141 -3.68 14.54 4.14
C SER A 141 -4.49 14.30 5.42
N VAL A 142 -5.41 13.35 5.33
CA VAL A 142 -6.15 12.81 6.49
C VAL A 142 -5.58 11.43 6.76
N SER A 143 -4.69 11.32 7.75
CA SER A 143 -3.96 10.09 7.99
C SER A 143 -3.53 9.90 9.43
N VAL A 144 -3.21 8.67 9.85
CA VAL A 144 -2.62 8.46 11.18
C VAL A 144 -1.28 9.21 11.29
N LEU A 145 -0.46 9.08 10.25
CA LEU A 145 0.77 9.82 10.03
C LEU A 145 0.58 10.68 8.77
N ALA A 146 0.28 11.96 8.99
CA ALA A 146 -0.07 12.91 7.95
C ALA A 146 1.06 13.92 7.75
N ILE A 147 1.58 14.02 6.53
CA ILE A 147 2.54 15.05 6.14
C ILE A 147 1.94 15.85 4.98
N GLY A 148 1.89 17.17 5.12
CA GLY A 148 1.31 18.01 4.08
C GLY A 148 1.13 19.48 4.41
N TYR A 149 0.43 20.20 3.53
CA TYR A 149 0.08 21.59 3.82
C TYR A 149 -1.05 21.66 4.87
N LEU A 150 -2.10 20.86 4.68
CA LEU A 150 -3.20 20.59 5.59
C LEU A 150 -3.09 19.13 6.05
N ALA A 151 -2.56 18.91 7.25
CA ALA A 151 -2.35 17.58 7.80
C ALA A 151 -3.30 17.34 8.98
N VAL A 152 -4.12 16.30 8.90
CA VAL A 152 -5.05 15.89 9.96
C VAL A 152 -4.72 14.46 10.36
N GLY A 153 -4.35 14.25 11.63
CA GLY A 153 -3.88 12.94 12.06
C GLY A 153 -3.54 12.77 13.53
N ILE A 154 -3.04 11.59 13.90
CA ILE A 154 -2.47 11.40 15.24
C ILE A 154 -1.11 12.11 15.30
N LEU A 155 -0.27 11.89 14.29
CA LEU A 155 0.95 12.64 14.05
C LEU A 155 0.78 13.47 12.77
N ALA A 156 0.76 14.79 12.90
CA ALA A 156 0.55 15.70 11.78
C ALA A 156 1.73 16.67 11.63
N ILE A 157 2.39 16.67 10.47
CA ILE A 157 3.51 17.57 10.16
C ILE A 157 3.16 18.42 8.95
N GLY A 158 3.24 19.74 9.05
CA GLY A 158 2.76 20.61 7.99
C GLY A 158 2.66 22.08 8.30
N TYR A 159 1.95 22.82 7.44
CA TYR A 159 1.70 24.25 7.66
C TYR A 159 0.50 24.48 8.59
N LYS A 160 -0.62 23.80 8.28
CA LYS A 160 -1.84 23.74 9.08
C LYS A 160 -2.05 22.30 9.54
N CYS A 161 -1.88 22.06 10.84
CA CYS A 161 -1.92 20.72 11.41
C CYS A 161 -3.03 20.59 12.46
N VAL A 162 -3.77 19.49 12.42
CA VAL A 162 -4.76 19.13 13.44
C VAL A 162 -4.48 17.71 13.90
N GLY A 163 -4.18 17.52 15.19
CA GLY A 163 -3.86 16.20 15.67
C GLY A 163 -3.50 16.09 17.15
N ILE A 164 -3.22 14.88 17.60
CA ILE A 164 -2.77 14.65 18.99
C ILE A 164 -1.36 15.23 19.16
N THR A 165 -0.44 14.80 18.31
CA THR A 165 0.94 15.28 18.23
C THR A 165 1.11 15.98 16.90
N SER A 166 1.39 17.28 16.91
CA SER A 166 1.44 18.05 15.67
C SER A 166 2.54 19.11 15.65
N ILE A 167 3.17 19.26 14.48
CA ILE A 167 4.35 20.10 14.28
C ILE A 167 4.12 20.96 13.03
N GLY A 168 4.09 22.28 13.19
CA GLY A 168 3.80 23.18 12.08
C GLY A 168 3.74 24.65 12.44
N GLN A 169 3.25 25.49 11.52
CA GLN A 169 3.08 26.92 11.82
C GLN A 169 1.77 27.20 12.56
N ASN A 170 0.65 26.68 12.03
CA ASN A 170 -0.67 26.79 12.62
C ASN A 170 -1.13 25.42 13.10
N VAL A 171 -1.07 25.19 14.40
CA VAL A 171 -1.23 23.86 14.98
C VAL A 171 -2.37 23.84 15.98
N VAL A 172 -3.25 22.83 15.86
CA VAL A 172 -4.34 22.56 16.80
C VAL A 172 -4.17 21.14 17.33
N GLY A 173 -3.94 20.99 18.63
CA GLY A 173 -3.69 19.67 19.20
C GLY A 173 -3.49 19.63 20.71
N ILE A 174 -3.23 18.43 21.22
CA ILE A 174 -2.88 18.22 22.64
C ILE A 174 -1.41 18.57 22.86
N VAL A 175 -0.54 17.95 22.06
CA VAL A 175 0.89 18.20 22.03
C VAL A 175 1.21 18.87 20.70
N ALA A 176 1.54 20.16 20.74
CA ALA A 176 1.69 20.98 19.55
C ALA A 176 2.98 21.82 19.62
N ILE A 177 3.76 21.78 18.55
CA ILE A 177 5.01 22.54 18.40
C ILE A 177 4.87 23.44 17.18
N GLY A 178 4.90 24.76 17.38
CA GLY A 178 4.70 25.71 16.29
C GLY A 178 4.74 27.18 16.71
N GLN A 179 4.65 28.06 15.72
CA GLN A 179 4.58 29.52 15.95
C GLN A 179 3.20 29.95 16.49
N ARG A 180 2.12 29.35 15.95
CA ARG A 180 0.74 29.60 16.37
C ARG A 180 0.10 28.28 16.81
N VAL A 181 0.15 28.04 18.12
CA VAL A 181 -0.39 26.83 18.75
C VAL A 181 -1.71 27.16 19.44
N ARG A 182 -2.77 26.41 19.11
CA ARG A 182 -4.01 26.35 19.90
C ARG A 182 -4.05 24.99 20.58
N ALA A 183 -3.45 24.92 21.76
CA ALA A 183 -3.53 23.74 22.59
C ALA A 183 -4.86 23.73 23.34
N VAL A 184 -5.52 22.57 23.39
CA VAL A 184 -6.79 22.40 24.15
C VAL A 184 -6.56 22.60 25.66
N PHE A 185 -5.32 22.46 26.12
CA PHE A 185 -4.90 22.60 27.52
C PHE A 185 -4.09 23.87 27.81
N SER A 186 -4.19 24.92 27.00
CA SER A 186 -3.59 26.21 27.36
C SER A 186 -4.53 27.00 28.30
N PRO A 187 -4.09 27.40 29.51
CA PRO A 187 -4.85 28.32 30.38
C PRO A 187 -4.99 29.72 29.75
#